data_AF-A0A843ASI9-F1
#
_entry.id   AF-A0A843ASI9-F1
#
_cell.length_a   1.000
_cell.length_b   1.000
_cell.length_c   1.000
_cell.angle_alpha   90.00
_cell.angle_beta   90.00
_cell.angle_gamma   90.00
#
_symmetry.space_group_name_H-M   'P 1'
#
loop_
_entity.id
_entity.type
_entity.pdbx_description
1 polymer ?
#
loop_
_entity_poly.entity_id
_entity_poly.type
_entity_poly.pdbx_seq_one_letter_code
_entity_poly.pdbx_strand_id
1 'polypeptide(L)' 'MRAVRTCEKCGHQFPPRIKGWNAVDVRYERCPRCGHENGYESDLYRWLRRRQERKRPKVRKG' A
#
# COMPACT_ATOMS: atom_id res chain seq x y z
N MET A 1 -2.84 -7.23 -14.12
CA MET A 1 -3.82 -7.71 -13.12
C MET A 1 -3.74 -6.78 -11.91
N ARG A 2 -4.82 -6.07 -11.54
CA ARG A 2 -4.81 -5.20 -10.35
C ARG A 2 -4.76 -6.10 -9.11
N ALA A 3 -3.86 -5.82 -8.18
CA ALA A 3 -3.68 -6.64 -6.99
C ALA A 3 -4.94 -6.59 -6.12
N VAL A 4 -5.59 -7.73 -5.92
CA VAL A 4 -6.61 -7.90 -4.88
C VAL A 4 -5.90 -7.73 -3.54
N ARG A 5 -6.39 -6.85 -2.68
CA ARG A 5 -5.85 -6.70 -1.32
C ARG A 5 -6.44 -7.79 -0.44
N THR A 6 -5.60 -8.42 0.36
CA THR A 6 -5.98 -9.47 1.32
C THR A 6 -5.47 -9.12 2.69
N CYS A 7 -6.29 -9.28 3.72
CA CYS A 7 -5.90 -9.01 5.10
C CYS A 7 -4.67 -9.85 5.48
N GLU A 8 -3.65 -9.20 6.02
CA GLU A 8 -2.37 -9.81 6.41
C GLU A 8 -2.53 -10.84 7.54
N LYS A 9 -3.59 -10.73 8.35
CA LYS A 9 -3.86 -11.63 9.47
C LYS A 9 -4.79 -12.80 9.13
N CYS A 10 -5.86 -12.56 8.38
CA CYS A 10 -6.93 -13.57 8.18
C CYS A 10 -7.19 -13.93 6.72
N GLY A 11 -6.45 -13.38 5.77
CA GLY A 11 -6.59 -13.67 4.34
C GLY A 11 -7.89 -13.16 3.71
N HIS A 12 -8.73 -12.43 4.44
CA HIS A 12 -9.96 -11.85 3.89
C HIS A 12 -9.64 -10.93 2.71
N GLN A 13 -10.24 -11.23 1.56
CA GLN A 13 -10.15 -10.40 0.35
C GLN A 13 -11.04 -9.16 0.49
N PHE A 14 -10.43 -7.99 0.32
CA PHE A 14 -11.14 -6.73 0.28
C PHE A 14 -11.79 -6.53 -1.10
N PRO A 15 -12.97 -5.88 -1.16
CA PRO A 15 -13.60 -5.56 -2.43
C PRO A 15 -12.69 -4.64 -3.25
N PRO A 16 -12.62 -4.83 -4.58
CA PRO A 16 -11.81 -3.97 -5.44
C PRO A 16 -12.32 -2.54 -5.38
N ARG A 17 -11.44 -1.58 -5.07
CA ARG A 17 -11.81 -0.16 -5.09
C ARG A 17 -12.03 0.32 -6.53
N ILE A 18 -13.24 0.79 -6.81
CA ILE A 18 -13.62 1.39 -8.09
C ILE A 18 -13.17 2.86 -8.05
N LYS A 19 -12.05 3.12 -8.74
CA LYS A 19 -11.40 4.40 -9.05
C LYS A 19 -12.06 5.69 -8.51
N GLY A 20 -11.36 6.35 -7.58
CA GLY A 20 -11.33 7.80 -7.47
C GLY A 20 -9.87 8.26 -7.38
N TRP A 21 -9.52 9.41 -7.96
CA TRP A 21 -8.18 10.02 -7.86
C TRP A 21 -7.74 10.25 -6.40
N ASN A 22 -8.69 10.23 -5.46
CA ASN A 22 -8.49 10.36 -4.02
C ASN A 22 -8.22 9.02 -3.29
N ALA A 23 -7.83 7.95 -3.98
CA ALA A 23 -7.32 6.72 -3.36
C ALA A 23 -5.92 6.89 -2.71
N VAL A 24 -5.60 8.11 -2.28
CA VAL A 24 -4.31 8.53 -1.76
C VAL A 24 -4.17 8.18 -0.29
N ASP A 25 -5.26 8.27 0.47
CA ASP A 25 -5.35 7.68 1.79
C ASP A 25 -5.78 6.24 1.66
N VAL A 26 -4.99 5.30 2.17
CA VAL A 26 -5.38 4.56 3.36
C VAL A 26 -4.13 3.82 3.81
N ARG A 27 -3.41 4.39 4.79
CA ARG A 27 -2.31 3.69 5.47
C ARG A 27 -2.79 2.55 6.39
N TYR A 28 -4.09 2.49 6.68
CA TYR A 28 -4.67 1.54 7.63
C TYR A 28 -6.08 1.11 7.19
N GLU A 29 -6.21 0.00 6.45
CA GLU A 29 -7.53 -0.62 6.27
C GLU A 29 -7.75 -1.60 7.43
N ARG A 30 -8.67 -1.28 8.33
CA ARG A 30 -9.09 -2.22 9.37
C ARG A 30 -9.92 -3.32 8.75
N CYS A 31 -9.52 -4.57 8.97
CA CYS A 31 -10.25 -5.73 8.47
C CYS A 31 -11.62 -5.82 9.16
N PRO A 32 -12.74 -5.85 8.42
CA PRO A 32 -14.07 -5.95 9.02
C PRO A 32 -14.32 -7.30 9.69
N ARG A 33 -13.55 -8.34 9.33
CA ARG A 33 -13.72 -9.69 9.91
C ARG A 33 -12.94 -9.90 11.20
N CYS A 34 -11.67 -9.51 11.23
CA CYS A 34 -10.79 -9.80 12.37
C CYS A 34 -10.32 -8.55 13.13
N GLY A 35 -10.73 -7.36 12.68
CA GLY A 35 -10.38 -6.09 13.31
C GLY A 35 -8.92 -5.66 13.16
N HIS A 36 -8.11 -6.41 12.41
CA HIS A 36 -6.68 -6.13 12.21
C HIS A 36 -6.45 -4.92 11.31
N GLU A 37 -5.53 -4.04 11.68
CA GLU A 37 -5.13 -2.87 10.90
C GLU A 37 -4.07 -3.27 9.87
N ASN A 38 -4.42 -3.20 8.59
CA ASN A 38 -3.52 -3.60 7.51
C ASN A 38 -2.75 -2.37 6.98
N GLY A 39 -1.43 -2.51 6.86
CA GLY A 39 -0.53 -1.47 6.38
C GLY A 39 -0.44 -1.40 4.86
N TYR A 40 -1.53 -1.04 4.16
CA TYR A 40 -1.47 -0.90 2.70
C TYR A 40 -0.87 0.44 2.28
N GLU A 41 0.11 0.37 1.38
CA GLU A 41 0.63 1.56 0.71
C GLU A 41 -0.15 1.81 -0.60
N SER A 42 -0.54 3.05 -0.85
CA SER A 42 -1.12 3.44 -2.15
C SER A 42 -0.04 3.44 -3.23
N ASP A 43 -0.44 3.19 -4.48
CA ASP A 43 0.50 3.21 -5.61
C ASP A 43 1.22 4.56 -5.75
N LEU A 44 0.55 5.66 -5.38
CA LEU A 44 1.14 7.00 -5.36
C LEU A 44 2.27 7.12 -4.33
N TYR A 45 2.04 6.71 -3.07
CA TYR A 45 3.09 6.74 -2.04
C TYR A 45 4.24 5.80 -2.38
N ARG A 46 3.93 4.62 -2.93
CA ARG A 46 4.93 3.68 -3.40
C ARG A 46 5.79 4.27 -4.52
N TRP A 47 5.17 4.99 -5.46
CA TRP A 47 5.88 5.70 -6.53
C TRP A 47 6.74 6.85 -6.00
N LEU A 48 6.21 7.68 -5.08
CA LEU A 48 6.95 8.78 -4.45
C LEU A 48 8.17 8.26 -3.69
N ARG A 49 8.03 7.20 -2.89
CA ARG A 49 9.13 6.56 -2.16
C ARG A 49 10.22 6.08 -3.11
N ARG A 50 9.84 5.32 -4.15
CA ARG A 50 10.79 4.83 -5.18
C ARG A 50 11.49 5.99 -5.89
N ARG A 51 10.79 7.09 -6.16
CA ARG A 51 11.38 8.28 -6.78
C ARG A 51 12.38 8.96 -5.83
N GLN A 52 12.08 9.03 -4.54
CA GLN A 52 12.98 9.56 -3.51
C GLN A 52 14.24 8.70 -3.36
N GLU A 53 14.08 7.37 -3.34
CA GLU A 53 15.19 6.40 -3.28
C GLU A 53 16.11 6.52 -4.49
N ARG A 54 15.55 6.69 -5.70
CA ARG A 54 16.34 6.90 -6.93
C ARG A 54 17.11 8.22 -6.95
N LYS A 55 16.62 9.25 -6.24
CA LYS A 55 17.30 10.55 -6.12
C LYS A 55 18.37 10.57 -5.02
N ARG A 56 18.37 9.61 -4.10
CA ARG A 56 19.48 9.46 -3.15
C ARG A 56 20.65 8.82 -3.87
N PRO A 57 21.84 9.46 -3.95
CA PRO A 57 23.02 8.75 -4.41
C PRO A 57 23.20 7.53 -3.52
N LYS A 58 23.35 6.34 -4.13
CA LYS A 58 23.81 5.16 -3.40
C LYS A 58 25.13 5.57 -2.75
N VAL A 59 25.13 5.78 -1.45
CA VAL A 59 26.37 5.88 -0.68
C VAL A 59 27.04 4.54 -0.89
N ARG A 60 28.01 4.49 -1.81
CA ARG A 60 28.88 3.34 -1.99
C ARG A 60 29.63 3.22 -0.68
N LYS A 61 29.23 2.26 0.16
CA LYS A 61 30.08 1.82 1.26
C LYS A 61 31.17 0.98 0.63
N GLY A 62 32.41 1.48 0.68
CA GLY A 62 33.65 0.75 0.40
C GLY A 62 33.86 0.44 -1.07
#